data_AF-A0A4Y2B7H3-F1
#
_entry.id   AF-A0A4Y2B7H3-F1
#
_cell.length_a   1.000
_cell.length_b   1.000
_cell.length_c   1.000
_cell.angle_alpha   90.00
_cell.angle_beta   90.00
_cell.angle_gamma   90.00
#
_symmetry.space_group_name_H-M   'P 1'
#
loop_
_entity.id
_entity.type
_entity.pdbx_description
1 polymer ?
#
loop_
_entity_poly.entity_id
_entity_poly.type
_entity_poly.pdbx_seq_one_letter_code
_entity_poly.pdbx_strand_id
1 'polypeptide(L)'
;MLRVVTVEQSRIILYKGFKVKPGQKLCASCRNKLLKIKQINESNVQNSLNTEDEDHDVEFTPAELLQKRNVIAEINASFHEIGCSPMKLHALGEHSRSFYGKEKLQRVHETVKEKIQNVLEVDLQEEKNDVEKSVIKKSEDLDKLVDIIKNELSGTSRRKQIQMLTIPASLMWSRRKIKETFNVSDYSVRKAQKLFKDQGF
;
A
#
# COMPACT_ATOMS: atom_id res chain seq x y z
N MET A 1 18.97 28.05 10.36
CA MET A 1 19.56 29.09 11.24
C MET A 1 19.10 28.85 12.68
N LEU A 2 20.04 28.66 13.62
CA LEU A 2 19.75 28.42 15.04
C LEU A 2 19.58 29.75 15.78
N ARG A 3 18.59 29.86 16.67
CA ARG A 3 18.30 31.06 17.46
C ARG A 3 18.53 30.79 18.94
N VAL A 4 19.14 31.76 19.62
CA VAL A 4 19.42 31.69 21.06
C VAL A 4 18.13 31.94 21.84
N VAL A 5 17.86 31.08 22.82
CA VAL A 5 16.71 31.20 23.73
C VAL A 5 17.01 32.29 24.76
N THR A 6 16.14 33.30 24.84
CA THR A 6 16.25 34.37 25.83
C THR A 6 15.79 33.89 27.21
N VAL A 7 16.15 34.63 28.27
CA VAL A 7 15.75 34.31 29.66
C VAL A 7 14.22 34.18 29.79
N GLU A 8 13.48 35.11 29.20
CA GLU A 8 12.02 35.09 29.23
C GLU A 8 11.42 33.87 28.51
N GLN A 9 12.00 33.50 27.37
CA GLN A 9 11.57 32.32 26.61
C GLN A 9 11.86 31.03 27.37
N SER A 10 13.01 30.92 28.02
CA SER A 10 13.34 29.78 28.86
C SER A 10 12.36 29.65 30.03
N ARG A 11 11.96 30.77 30.67
CA ARG A 11 10.96 30.76 31.75
C ARG A 11 9.60 30.25 31.27
N ILE A 12 9.12 30.72 30.12
CA ILE A 12 7.86 30.26 29.52
C ILE A 12 7.92 28.76 29.17
N ILE A 13 9.05 28.29 28.63
CA ILE A 13 9.23 26.89 28.23
C ILE A 13 9.36 25.98 29.47
N LEU A 14 10.02 26.45 30.53
CA LEU A 14 10.11 25.77 31.83
C LEU A 14 8.75 25.65 32.50
N TYR A 15 7.92 26.69 32.45
CA TYR A 15 6.55 26.65 32.98
C TYR A 15 5.68 25.63 32.24
N LYS A 16 6.00 25.33 30.97
CA LYS A 16 5.36 24.28 30.16
C LYS A 16 5.96 22.88 30.39
N GLY A 17 6.85 22.71 31.36
CA GLY A 17 7.44 21.41 31.74
C GLY A 17 8.69 21.00 30.94
N PHE A 18 9.20 21.86 30.05
CA PHE A 18 10.39 21.56 29.26
C PHE A 18 11.64 22.22 29.84
N LYS A 19 12.69 21.42 30.09
CA LYS A 19 13.96 21.90 30.66
C LYS A 19 14.86 22.52 29.57
N VAL A 20 14.61 23.78 29.24
CA VAL A 20 15.46 24.58 28.32
C VAL A 20 16.11 25.72 29.10
N LYS A 21 17.43 25.84 29.02
CA LYS A 21 18.18 26.92 29.69
C LYS A 21 18.26 28.18 28.83
N PRO A 22 18.31 29.39 29.41
CA PRO A 22 18.65 30.60 28.68
C PRO A 22 20.01 30.44 27.99
N GLY A 23 20.17 30.96 26.78
CA GLY A 23 21.41 30.83 25.99
C GLY A 23 21.48 29.58 25.10
N GLN A 24 20.57 28.61 25.28
CA GLN A 24 20.54 27.41 24.46
C GLN A 24 20.12 27.74 23.01
N LYS A 25 20.80 27.13 22.03
CA LYS A 25 20.50 27.33 20.60
C LYS A 25 19.44 26.33 20.15
N LEU A 26 18.29 26.83 19.70
CA LEU A 26 17.21 26.02 19.13
C LEU A 26 16.99 26.37 17.66
N CYS A 27 16.56 25.39 16.85
CA CYS A 27 16.12 25.69 15.49
C CYS A 27 14.81 26.50 15.54
N ALA A 28 14.55 27.28 14.48
CA ALA A 28 13.36 28.13 14.42
C ALA A 28 12.06 27.32 14.62
N SER A 29 12.00 26.10 14.07
CA SER A 29 10.85 25.20 14.22
C SER A 29 10.64 24.76 15.68
N CYS A 30 11.67 24.23 16.35
CA CYS A 30 11.57 23.81 17.76
C CYS A 30 11.27 24.99 18.68
N ARG A 31 11.91 26.15 18.46
CA ARG A 31 11.64 27.37 19.23
C ARG A 31 10.19 27.81 19.07
N ASN A 32 9.68 27.81 17.84
CA ASN A 32 8.30 28.20 17.58
C ASN A 32 7.31 27.18 18.15
N LYS A 33 7.58 25.88 18.07
CA LYS A 33 6.70 24.84 18.64
C LYS A 33 6.60 24.95 20.16
N LEU A 34 7.71 25.19 20.85
CA LEU A 34 7.73 25.35 22.31
C LEU A 34 7.06 26.66 22.77
N LEU A 35 7.18 27.73 21.98
CA LEU A 35 6.55 29.02 22.29
C LEU A 35 5.07 29.12 21.87
N LYS A 36 4.68 28.54 20.72
CA LYS A 36 3.33 28.62 20.11
C LYS A 36 2.27 27.72 20.73
N ILE A 37 2.60 26.81 21.64
CA ILE A 37 1.57 26.12 22.43
C ILE A 37 0.95 27.18 23.36
N LYS A 38 -0.03 27.92 22.83
CA LYS A 38 -0.95 28.75 23.62
C LYS A 38 -1.79 27.80 24.47
N GLN A 39 -2.14 28.26 25.66
CA GLN A 39 -3.20 27.67 26.46
C GLN A 39 -4.41 27.43 25.54
N ILE A 40 -4.89 26.19 25.54
CA ILE A 40 -6.29 25.88 25.24
C ILE A 40 -7.06 26.59 26.35
N ASN A 41 -7.40 27.85 26.11
CA ASN A 41 -8.41 28.57 26.88
C ASN A 41 -9.43 29.06 25.87
N GLU A 42 -10.67 28.72 26.17
CA GLU A 42 -11.90 28.99 25.44
C GLU A 42 -11.98 30.46 24.98
N SER A 43 -12.67 30.68 23.86
CA SER A 43 -13.00 31.98 23.24
C SER A 43 -11.85 32.73 22.53
N ASN A 44 -11.69 32.50 21.22
CA ASN A 44 -12.29 33.39 20.22
C ASN A 44 -11.97 32.91 18.80
N VAL A 45 -13.03 32.78 18.03
CA VAL A 45 -13.05 32.58 16.59
C VAL A 45 -12.56 33.85 15.88
N GLN A 46 -12.03 33.65 14.68
CA GLN A 46 -11.85 34.58 13.56
C GLN A 46 -10.47 35.20 13.25
N ASN A 47 -10.09 34.85 12.01
CA ASN A 47 -9.24 35.51 11.02
C ASN A 47 -7.73 35.22 11.12
N SER A 48 -7.05 34.67 10.12
CA SER A 48 -7.37 34.65 8.68
C SER A 48 -6.73 33.45 7.97
N LEU A 49 -7.53 32.88 7.07
CA LEU A 49 -7.19 31.91 6.03
C LEU A 49 -6.12 32.44 5.07
N ASN A 50 -5.32 31.52 4.50
CA ASN A 50 -5.36 31.19 3.07
C ASN A 50 -4.21 30.22 2.73
N THR A 51 -4.55 28.94 2.57
CA THR A 51 -4.44 28.21 1.31
C THR A 51 -5.35 26.99 1.43
N GLU A 52 -6.26 26.89 0.47
CA GLU A 52 -7.30 25.89 0.33
C GLU A 52 -6.69 24.50 0.19
N ASP A 53 -7.01 23.60 1.12
CA ASP A 53 -7.18 22.18 0.88
C ASP A 53 -8.25 21.75 1.90
N GLU A 54 -9.38 21.26 1.41
CA GLU A 54 -10.51 20.77 2.20
C GLU A 54 -10.13 19.48 2.93
N ASP A 55 -9.27 19.57 3.94
CA ASP A 55 -9.16 18.54 4.95
C ASP A 55 -10.25 18.81 6.00
N HIS A 56 -11.27 17.96 6.00
CA HIS A 56 -12.20 17.81 7.12
C HIS A 56 -11.40 17.38 8.36
N ASP A 57 -10.76 18.34 9.04
CA ASP A 57 -10.19 18.15 10.37
C ASP A 57 -11.37 17.97 11.34
N VAL A 58 -11.82 16.71 11.48
CA VAL A 58 -12.71 16.31 12.55
C VAL A 58 -11.93 16.50 13.85
N GLU A 59 -12.14 17.63 14.54
CA GLU A 59 -11.61 17.88 15.88
C GLU A 59 -12.13 16.78 16.82
N PHE A 60 -11.28 15.79 17.09
CA PHE A 60 -11.60 14.74 18.05
C PHE A 60 -11.71 15.34 19.46
N THR A 61 -12.79 15.01 20.15
CA THR A 61 -12.95 15.38 21.56
C THR A 61 -11.85 14.73 22.42
N PRO A 62 -11.48 15.31 23.57
CA PRO A 62 -10.50 14.72 24.48
C PRO A 62 -10.83 13.28 24.90
N ALA A 63 -12.13 12.94 24.98
CA ALA A 63 -12.61 11.60 25.27
C ALA A 63 -12.29 10.61 24.12
N GLU A 64 -12.49 11.01 22.86
CA GLU A 64 -12.19 10.17 21.70
C GLU A 64 -10.69 9.90 21.55
N LEU A 65 -9.84 10.88 21.88
CA LEU A 65 -8.39 10.68 21.91
C LEU A 65 -7.95 9.72 23.02
N LEU A 66 -8.59 9.77 24.18
CA LEU A 66 -8.33 8.83 25.27
C LEU A 66 -8.78 7.41 24.89
N GLN A 67 -9.98 7.29 24.31
CA GLN A 67 -10.50 6.01 23.82
C GLN A 67 -9.58 5.37 22.79
N LYS A 68 -9.10 6.14 21.80
CA LYS A 68 -8.13 5.66 20.81
C LYS A 68 -6.85 5.14 21.47
N ARG A 69 -6.31 5.84 22.47
CA ARG A 69 -5.10 5.40 23.20
C ARG A 69 -5.33 4.09 23.94
N ASN A 70 -6.48 3.91 24.57
CA ASN A 70 -6.82 2.67 25.27
C ASN A 70 -6.91 1.49 24.29
N VAL A 71 -7.61 1.66 23.17
CA VAL A 71 -7.72 0.63 22.12
C VAL A 71 -6.34 0.25 21.56
N ILE A 72 -5.45 1.23 21.34
CA ILE A 72 -4.08 0.95 20.89
C ILE A 72 -3.29 0.14 21.93
N ALA A 73 -3.43 0.48 23.20
CA ALA A 73 -2.75 -0.23 24.29
C ALA A 73 -3.23 -1.70 24.37
N GLU A 74 -4.53 -1.92 24.30
CA GLU A 74 -5.15 -3.26 24.29
C GLU A 74 -4.65 -4.08 23.09
N ILE A 75 -4.75 -3.54 21.87
CA ILE A 75 -4.30 -4.24 20.66
C ILE A 75 -2.80 -4.58 20.73
N ASN A 76 -1.97 -3.65 21.22
CA ASN A 76 -0.53 -3.88 21.34
C ASN A 76 -0.19 -4.94 22.40
N ALA A 77 -0.98 -5.05 23.47
CA ALA A 77 -0.84 -6.13 24.44
C ALA A 77 -1.14 -7.49 23.79
N SER A 78 -2.25 -7.60 23.06
CA SER A 78 -2.59 -8.82 22.31
C SER A 78 -1.54 -9.17 21.25
N PHE A 79 -0.98 -8.18 20.55
CA PHE A 79 0.11 -8.41 19.61
C PHE A 79 1.35 -8.95 20.31
N HIS A 80 1.71 -8.44 21.49
CA HIS A 80 2.84 -8.96 22.23
C HIS A 80 2.64 -10.43 22.62
N GLU A 81 1.47 -10.81 23.12
CA GLU A 81 1.12 -12.20 23.47
C GLU A 81 1.18 -13.14 22.26
N ILE A 82 0.71 -12.68 21.10
CA ILE A 82 0.72 -13.45 19.85
C ILE A 82 2.12 -13.44 19.19
N GLY A 83 3.07 -12.63 19.67
CA GLY A 83 4.43 -12.53 19.10
C GLY A 83 4.54 -11.58 17.90
N CYS A 84 3.53 -10.73 17.70
CA CYS A 84 3.52 -9.68 16.69
C CYS A 84 4.15 -8.38 17.19
N SER A 85 4.66 -7.57 16.25
CA SER A 85 5.14 -6.22 16.58
C SER A 85 4.00 -5.28 17.02
N PRO A 86 4.26 -4.21 17.79
CA PRO A 86 3.22 -3.22 18.11
C PRO A 86 2.85 -2.36 16.90
N MET A 87 1.66 -1.74 16.93
CA MET A 87 1.24 -0.71 15.97
C MET A 87 2.04 0.56 16.16
N LYS A 88 2.62 1.08 15.07
CA LYS A 88 3.36 2.34 15.02
C LYS A 88 2.51 3.36 14.30
N LEU A 89 2.02 4.35 15.04
CA LEU A 89 1.17 5.42 14.48
C LEU A 89 1.92 6.71 14.21
N HIS A 90 3.15 6.84 14.70
CA HIS A 90 3.95 8.02 14.45
C HIS A 90 4.32 8.08 12.95
N ALA A 91 4.06 9.23 12.32
CA ALA A 91 4.38 9.50 10.92
C ALA A 91 3.60 8.70 9.85
N LEU A 92 2.43 8.13 10.16
CA LEU A 92 1.54 7.56 9.14
C LEU A 92 0.73 8.66 8.44
N GLY A 93 1.05 8.93 7.19
CA GLY A 93 0.22 9.76 6.31
C GLY A 93 -1.14 9.11 6.07
N GLU A 94 -2.17 9.92 5.85
CA GLU A 94 -3.56 9.47 5.74
C GLU A 94 -3.75 8.41 4.64
N HIS A 95 -3.17 8.66 3.46
CA HIS A 95 -3.21 7.76 2.30
C HIS A 95 -2.58 6.38 2.59
N SER A 96 -1.69 6.30 3.57
CA SER A 96 -0.98 5.07 3.94
C SER A 96 -1.65 4.29 5.06
N ARG A 97 -2.62 4.87 5.79
CA ARG A 97 -3.25 4.22 6.95
C ARG A 97 -3.99 2.93 6.57
N SER A 98 -4.72 2.96 5.46
CA SER A 98 -5.45 1.79 4.95
C SER A 98 -4.50 0.65 4.57
N PHE A 99 -3.44 0.97 3.83
CA PHE A 99 -2.42 -0.01 3.45
C PHE A 99 -1.70 -0.60 4.68
N TYR A 100 -1.25 0.27 5.60
CA TYR A 100 -0.60 -0.15 6.83
C TYR A 100 -1.49 -1.07 7.68
N GLY A 101 -2.78 -0.74 7.80
CA GLY A 101 -3.75 -1.57 8.50
C GLY A 101 -3.92 -2.94 7.86
N LYS A 102 -4.03 -3.01 6.53
CA LYS A 102 -4.11 -4.27 5.77
C LYS A 102 -2.86 -5.13 5.94
N GLU A 103 -1.69 -4.53 5.78
CA GLU A 103 -0.41 -5.22 5.97
C GLU A 103 -0.29 -5.75 7.40
N LYS A 104 -0.73 -4.97 8.40
CA LYS A 104 -0.68 -5.37 9.79
C LYS A 104 -1.58 -6.57 10.06
N LEU A 105 -2.82 -6.56 9.55
CA LEU A 105 -3.75 -7.68 9.65
C LEU A 105 -3.20 -8.94 8.98
N GLN A 106 -2.59 -8.81 7.80
CA GLN A 106 -1.98 -9.94 7.10
C GLN A 106 -0.87 -10.60 7.93
N ARG A 107 0.05 -9.82 8.52
CA ARG A 107 1.11 -10.38 9.37
C ARG A 107 0.58 -11.08 10.62
N VAL A 108 -0.48 -10.54 11.21
CA VAL A 108 -1.16 -11.18 12.36
C VAL A 108 -1.78 -12.50 11.93
N HIS A 109 -2.49 -12.51 10.79
CA HIS A 109 -3.06 -13.71 10.20
C HIS A 109 -1.99 -14.79 9.96
N GLU A 110 -0.88 -14.44 9.31
CA GLU A 110 0.24 -15.36 9.03
C GLU A 110 0.85 -15.93 10.32
N THR A 111 1.09 -15.08 11.34
CA THR A 111 1.67 -15.52 12.62
C THR A 111 0.75 -16.48 13.37
N VAL A 112 -0.55 -16.18 13.41
CA VAL A 112 -1.55 -17.02 14.07
C VAL A 112 -1.73 -18.33 13.31
N LYS A 113 -1.79 -18.26 11.97
CA LYS A 113 -1.86 -19.42 11.09
C LYS A 113 -0.70 -20.37 11.34
N GLU A 114 0.54 -19.89 11.34
CA GLU A 114 1.74 -20.70 11.60
C GLU A 114 1.65 -21.38 12.97
N LYS A 115 1.23 -20.66 14.02
CA LYS A 115 1.05 -21.25 15.36
C LYS A 115 -0.01 -22.35 15.38
N ILE A 116 -1.13 -22.16 14.68
CA ILE A 116 -2.19 -23.19 14.60
C ILE A 116 -1.71 -24.40 13.80
N GLN A 117 -1.06 -24.18 12.65
CA GLN A 117 -0.46 -25.24 11.83
C GLN A 117 0.52 -26.09 12.64
N ASN A 118 1.36 -25.45 13.46
CA ASN A 118 2.33 -26.13 14.32
C ASN A 118 1.67 -27.00 15.41
N VAL A 119 0.53 -26.55 15.98
CA VAL A 119 -0.19 -27.32 17.01
C VAL A 119 -0.97 -28.48 16.41
N LEU A 120 -1.55 -28.29 15.22
CA LEU A 120 -2.40 -29.28 14.56
C LEU A 120 -1.62 -30.21 13.62
N GLU A 121 -0.34 -29.93 13.35
CA GLU A 121 0.50 -30.67 12.39
C GLU A 121 -0.12 -30.74 10.98
N VAL A 122 -0.84 -29.70 10.56
CA VAL A 122 -1.47 -29.60 9.23
C VAL A 122 -1.07 -28.33 8.51
N ASP A 123 -0.92 -28.41 7.19
CA ASP A 123 -0.80 -27.21 6.36
C ASP A 123 -2.18 -26.62 6.07
N LEU A 124 -2.53 -25.58 6.82
CA LEU A 124 -3.69 -24.73 6.53
C LEU A 124 -3.45 -23.92 5.25
N GLN A 125 -4.04 -24.33 4.14
CA GLN A 125 -4.09 -23.47 2.96
C GLN A 125 -5.01 -22.28 3.22
N GLU A 126 -4.62 -21.10 2.74
CA GLU A 126 -5.53 -19.97 2.72
C GLU A 126 -6.71 -20.29 1.80
N GLU A 127 -7.93 -20.15 2.30
CA GLU A 127 -9.10 -20.06 1.45
C GLU A 127 -8.98 -18.79 0.61
N LYS A 128 -8.36 -18.93 -0.56
CA LYS A 128 -8.39 -17.90 -1.59
C LYS A 128 -9.85 -17.56 -1.84
N ASN A 129 -10.17 -16.26 -1.82
CA ASN A 129 -11.52 -15.83 -2.08
C ASN A 129 -11.97 -16.30 -3.49
N ASP A 130 -13.28 -16.37 -3.74
CA ASP A 130 -13.80 -16.87 -5.01
C ASP A 130 -13.27 -16.08 -6.22
N VAL A 131 -12.93 -14.81 -6.02
CA VAL A 131 -12.33 -13.95 -7.04
C VAL A 131 -10.92 -14.42 -7.40
N GLU A 132 -10.04 -14.67 -6.43
CA GLU A 132 -8.69 -15.18 -6.61
C GLU A 132 -8.70 -16.58 -7.22
N LYS A 133 -9.60 -17.45 -6.75
CA LYS A 133 -9.82 -18.77 -7.39
C LYS A 133 -10.20 -18.62 -8.86
N SER A 134 -11.09 -17.67 -9.18
CA SER A 134 -11.49 -17.40 -10.57
C SER A 134 -10.35 -16.85 -11.42
N VAL A 135 -9.50 -15.98 -10.86
CA VAL A 135 -8.35 -15.40 -11.55
C VAL A 135 -7.30 -16.46 -11.83
N ILE A 136 -7.00 -17.31 -10.84
CA ILE A 136 -6.07 -18.44 -10.98
C ILE A 136 -6.55 -19.40 -12.07
N LYS A 137 -7.82 -19.79 -12.03
CA LYS A 137 -8.40 -20.67 -13.06
C LYS A 137 -8.31 -20.05 -14.46
N LYS A 138 -8.61 -18.76 -14.60
CA LYS A 138 -8.46 -18.04 -15.88
C LYS A 138 -7.00 -18.01 -16.37
N SER A 139 -6.02 -17.88 -15.47
CA SER A 139 -4.61 -17.96 -15.87
C SER A 139 -4.21 -19.36 -16.33
N GLU A 140 -4.64 -20.41 -15.63
CA GLU A 140 -4.37 -21.80 -16.02
C GLU A 140 -4.98 -22.13 -17.39
N ASP A 141 -6.21 -21.67 -17.65
CA ASP A 141 -6.87 -21.89 -18.93
C ASP A 141 -6.17 -21.14 -20.08
N LEU A 142 -5.60 -19.96 -19.80
CA LEU A 142 -4.79 -19.24 -20.77
C LEU A 142 -3.48 -19.98 -21.10
N ASP A 143 -2.81 -20.55 -20.09
CA ASP A 143 -1.59 -21.35 -20.30
C ASP A 143 -1.87 -22.61 -21.13
N LYS A 144 -2.98 -23.31 -20.84
CA LYS A 144 -3.44 -24.45 -21.66
C LYS A 144 -3.69 -24.04 -23.11
N LEU A 145 -4.35 -22.90 -23.34
CA LEU A 145 -4.60 -22.39 -24.68
C LEU A 145 -3.29 -22.13 -25.44
N VAL A 146 -2.30 -21.53 -24.76
CA VAL A 146 -0.97 -21.28 -25.33
C VAL A 146 -0.30 -22.59 -25.77
N ASP A 147 -0.38 -23.63 -24.94
CA ASP A 147 0.23 -24.92 -25.26
C ASP A 147 -0.50 -25.66 -26.40
N ILE A 148 -1.83 -25.58 -26.45
CA ILE A 148 -2.62 -26.09 -27.59
C ILE A 148 -2.19 -25.39 -28.88
N ILE A 149 -2.08 -24.05 -28.87
CA ILE A 149 -1.64 -23.30 -30.05
C ILE A 149 -0.23 -23.71 -30.46
N LYS A 150 0.72 -23.86 -29.53
CA LYS A 150 2.09 -24.32 -29.85
C LYS A 150 2.09 -25.67 -30.55
N ASN A 151 1.34 -26.63 -30.02
CA ASN A 151 1.27 -27.98 -30.58
C ASN A 151 0.71 -27.96 -32.00
N GLU A 152 -0.39 -27.25 -32.22
CA GLU A 152 -1.04 -27.12 -33.53
C GLU A 152 -0.21 -26.32 -34.55
N LEU A 153 0.61 -25.36 -34.11
CA LEU A 153 1.48 -24.60 -35.00
C LEU A 153 2.53 -25.48 -35.69
N SER A 154 2.98 -26.56 -35.02
CA SER A 154 4.02 -27.45 -35.55
C SER A 154 3.60 -28.26 -36.78
N GLY A 155 2.31 -28.59 -36.90
CA GLY A 155 1.77 -29.45 -37.95
C GLY A 155 0.95 -28.74 -39.03
N THR A 156 0.83 -27.41 -38.99
CA THR A 156 -0.11 -26.66 -39.83
C THR A 156 0.55 -25.82 -40.92
N SER A 157 -0.22 -25.50 -41.97
CA SER A 157 0.25 -24.67 -43.08
C SER A 157 0.54 -23.23 -42.63
N ARG A 158 1.46 -22.55 -43.31
CA ARG A 158 1.89 -21.18 -42.95
C ARG A 158 0.73 -20.17 -42.91
N ARG A 159 -0.29 -20.34 -43.74
CA ARG A 159 -1.51 -19.51 -43.71
C ARG A 159 -2.31 -19.73 -42.43
N LYS A 160 -2.51 -20.99 -42.03
CA LYS A 160 -3.21 -21.36 -40.81
C LYS A 160 -2.42 -20.94 -39.57
N GLN A 161 -1.10 -21.07 -39.59
CA GLN A 161 -0.22 -20.53 -38.53
C GLN A 161 -0.43 -19.04 -38.30
N ILE A 162 -0.47 -18.23 -39.37
CA ILE A 162 -0.70 -16.78 -39.26
C ILE A 162 -2.08 -16.48 -38.67
N GLN A 163 -3.11 -17.24 -39.04
CA GLN A 163 -4.45 -17.11 -38.45
C GLN A 163 -4.45 -17.47 -36.96
N MET A 164 -3.79 -18.56 -36.55
CA MET A 164 -3.75 -18.93 -35.14
C MET A 164 -2.99 -17.91 -34.28
N LEU A 165 -1.96 -17.27 -34.85
CA LEU A 165 -1.21 -16.20 -34.20
C LEU A 165 -2.02 -14.89 -34.02
N THR A 166 -3.25 -14.78 -34.55
CA THR A 166 -4.12 -13.63 -34.25
C THR A 166 -4.66 -13.70 -32.82
N ILE A 167 -4.76 -14.90 -32.23
CA ILE A 167 -5.22 -15.09 -30.85
C ILE A 167 -4.29 -14.37 -29.85
N PRO A 168 -2.97 -14.65 -29.81
CA PRO A 168 -2.08 -13.88 -28.93
C PRO A 168 -1.97 -12.41 -29.33
N ALA A 169 -2.21 -12.06 -30.61
CA ALA A 169 -2.26 -10.66 -31.04
C ALA A 169 -3.48 -9.91 -30.48
N SER A 170 -4.65 -10.55 -30.36
CA SER A 170 -5.85 -9.96 -29.77
C SER A 170 -5.74 -9.79 -28.26
N LEU A 171 -4.96 -10.65 -27.60
CA LEU A 171 -4.56 -10.51 -26.19
C LEU A 171 -3.53 -9.40 -25.96
N MET A 172 -3.24 -8.57 -26.96
CA MET A 172 -2.28 -7.47 -26.90
C MET A 172 -0.86 -7.90 -26.51
N TRP A 173 -0.47 -9.13 -26.84
CA TRP A 173 0.90 -9.58 -26.60
C TRP A 173 1.87 -8.83 -27.51
N SER A 174 3.04 -8.48 -26.94
CA SER A 174 4.10 -7.85 -27.72
C SER A 174 4.63 -8.79 -28.80
N ARG A 175 5.11 -8.23 -29.91
CA ARG A 175 5.71 -9.04 -30.99
C ARG A 175 6.82 -9.95 -30.50
N ARG A 176 7.64 -9.43 -29.57
CA ARG A 176 8.73 -10.18 -28.95
C ARG A 176 8.20 -11.38 -28.16
N LYS A 177 7.17 -11.18 -27.33
CA LYS A 177 6.55 -12.25 -26.56
C LYS A 177 5.98 -13.35 -27.47
N ILE A 178 5.22 -12.99 -28.50
CA ILE A 178 4.66 -13.97 -29.44
C ILE A 178 5.78 -14.75 -30.16
N LYS A 179 6.81 -14.05 -30.62
CA LYS A 179 7.95 -14.67 -31.32
C LYS A 179 8.67 -15.69 -30.43
N GLU A 180 8.97 -15.30 -29.19
CA GLU A 180 9.69 -16.13 -28.22
C GLU A 180 8.83 -17.31 -27.73
N THR A 181 7.55 -17.07 -27.38
CA THR A 181 6.67 -18.11 -26.84
C THR A 181 6.31 -19.20 -27.87
N PHE A 182 6.08 -18.83 -29.13
CA PHE A 182 5.67 -19.78 -30.17
C PHE A 182 6.81 -20.20 -31.12
N ASN A 183 8.03 -19.69 -30.90
CA ASN A 183 9.20 -19.95 -31.75
C ASN A 183 8.93 -19.72 -33.25
N VAL A 184 8.29 -18.60 -33.59
CA VAL A 184 7.90 -18.25 -34.96
C VAL A 184 8.74 -17.11 -35.53
N SER A 185 8.72 -16.95 -36.86
CA SER A 185 9.41 -15.83 -37.51
C SER A 185 8.71 -14.49 -37.21
N ASP A 186 9.50 -13.42 -37.14
CA ASP A 186 8.99 -12.06 -36.93
C ASP A 186 8.01 -11.61 -38.04
N TYR A 187 8.21 -12.10 -39.27
CA TYR A 187 7.29 -11.89 -40.39
C TYR A 187 5.89 -12.43 -40.08
N SER A 188 5.80 -13.68 -39.58
CA SER A 188 4.51 -14.32 -39.27
C SER A 188 3.75 -13.53 -38.21
N VAL A 189 4.46 -13.04 -37.18
CA VAL A 189 3.86 -12.22 -36.11
C VAL A 189 3.34 -10.88 -36.64
N ARG A 190 4.14 -10.17 -37.46
CA ARG A 190 3.69 -8.90 -38.08
C ARG A 190 2.45 -9.11 -38.94
N LYS A 191 2.43 -10.20 -39.72
CA LYS A 191 1.31 -10.51 -40.60
C LYS A 191 0.05 -10.88 -39.81
N ALA A 192 0.19 -11.61 -38.70
CA ALA A 192 -0.91 -11.91 -37.80
C ALA A 192 -1.48 -10.66 -37.12
N GLN A 193 -0.63 -9.76 -36.62
CA GLN A 193 -1.06 -8.49 -36.03
C GLN A 193 -1.75 -7.58 -37.06
N LYS A 194 -1.21 -7.51 -38.27
CA LYS A 194 -1.86 -6.78 -39.37
C LYS A 194 -3.22 -7.41 -39.69
N LEU A 195 -3.29 -8.73 -39.81
CA LEU A 195 -4.54 -9.44 -40.08
C LEU A 195 -5.59 -9.23 -38.99
N PHE A 196 -5.20 -9.22 -37.71
CA PHE A 196 -6.08 -8.85 -36.60
C PHE A 196 -6.60 -7.41 -36.70
N LYS A 197 -5.72 -6.44 -37.01
CA LYS A 197 -6.10 -5.03 -37.20
C LYS A 197 -7.04 -4.82 -38.40
N ASP A 198 -6.76 -5.50 -39.50
CA ASP A 198 -7.50 -5.33 -40.75
C ASP A 198 -8.87 -6.02 -40.71
N GLN A 199 -8.97 -7.18 -40.03
CA GLN A 199 -10.17 -8.01 -40.05
C GLN A 199 -11.04 -7.92 -38.80
N GLY A 200 -10.52 -7.39 -37.68
CA GLY A 200 -11.27 -7.16 -36.44
C GLY A 200 -12.17 -8.34 -36.06
N PHE A 201 -11.63 -9.31 -35.34
CA PHE A 201 -12.47 -10.34 -34.72
C PHE A 201 -13.28 -9.75 -33.57
#